data_AF-A0A5C1AKB7-F1
#
_entry.id   AF-A0A5C1AKB7-F1
#
_cell.length_a   1.000
_cell.length_b   1.000
_cell.length_c   1.000
_cell.angle_alpha   90.00
_cell.angle_beta   90.00
_cell.angle_gamma   90.00
#
_symmetry.space_group_name_H-M   'P 1'
#
loop_
_entity.id
_entity.type
_entity.pdbx_description
1 polymer ?
#
loop_
_entity_poly.entity_id
_entity_poly.type
_entity_poly.pdbx_seq_one_letter_code
_entity_poly.pdbx_strand_id
1 'polypeptide(L)'
;MSNEAPAPPEPEVWPPLSILDRRVLGVLIEKQKTSKSPDAYPMSINAITTGCNQKSNRDPVLDLDEDDVETTLTQLQGGGWVSKITGGRVERWRHLLYENWRVGKVELSILAELLLRGPQSEGDLRGRVGRMDDIADLDLLKTLLKPLADRGLVVYLTPPDRRGCVLTHGFHPPEELEAARATFGNAAGGPSPTSRGASVGADQLAAVQERLGQAFEDIARLRSEVAALREQLAELRLNR
;
A
#
# COMPACT_ATOMS: atom_id res chain seq x y z
N MET A 1 26.26 2.69 -40.44
CA MET A 1 24.95 3.06 -39.91
C MET A 1 24.75 2.26 -38.64
N SER A 2 25.15 2.81 -37.50
CA SER A 2 24.96 2.16 -36.20
C SER A 2 23.48 2.31 -35.85
N ASN A 3 22.75 1.20 -35.89
CA ASN A 3 21.37 1.13 -35.45
C ASN A 3 21.38 1.13 -33.92
N GLU A 4 21.35 2.32 -33.33
CA GLU A 4 21.19 2.50 -31.89
C GLU A 4 19.76 2.07 -31.55
N ALA A 5 19.65 0.96 -30.81
CA ALA A 5 18.37 0.48 -30.32
C ALA A 5 17.71 1.62 -29.54
N PRO A 6 16.41 1.89 -29.75
CA PRO A 6 15.72 2.94 -29.00
C PRO A 6 15.89 2.66 -27.51
N ALA A 7 16.31 3.69 -26.76
CA ALA A 7 16.40 3.63 -25.31
C ALA A 7 15.07 3.10 -24.74
N PRO A 8 15.10 2.23 -23.72
CA PRO A 8 13.87 1.76 -23.09
C PRO A 8 13.03 2.97 -22.67
N PRO A 9 11.71 2.95 -22.90
CA PRO A 9 10.85 4.07 -22.50
C PRO A 9 11.06 4.35 -21.01
N GLU A 10 11.23 5.62 -20.65
CA GLU A 10 11.31 6.02 -19.25
C GLU A 10 10.04 5.54 -18.53
N PRO A 11 10.17 4.95 -17.33
CA PRO A 11 9.03 4.38 -16.63
C PRO A 11 7.98 5.46 -16.38
N GLU A 12 6.73 5.15 -16.73
CA GLU A 12 5.59 6.02 -16.46
C GLU A 12 5.50 6.28 -14.96
N VAL A 13 5.60 7.55 -14.55
CA VAL A 13 5.55 7.94 -13.14
C VAL A 13 4.10 8.08 -12.72
N TRP A 14 3.62 7.13 -11.91
CA TRP A 14 2.27 7.17 -11.36
C TRP A 14 2.18 8.15 -10.19
N PRO A 15 1.05 8.89 -10.06
CA PRO A 15 0.86 9.78 -8.92
C PRO A 15 0.91 8.98 -7.61
N PRO A 16 1.62 9.47 -6.57
CA PRO A 16 1.63 8.83 -5.27
C PRO A 16 0.22 8.69 -4.71
N LEU A 17 -0.06 7.54 -4.09
CA LEU A 17 -1.30 7.29 -3.36
C LEU A 17 -1.05 7.41 -1.87
N SER A 18 -2.00 7.96 -1.10
CA SER A 18 -1.91 7.91 0.37
C SER A 18 -2.10 6.46 0.88
N ILE A 19 -1.76 6.22 2.14
CA ILE A 19 -1.98 4.90 2.77
C ILE A 19 -3.47 4.51 2.72
N LEU A 20 -4.37 5.46 2.93
CA LEU A 20 -5.82 5.25 2.90
C LEU A 20 -6.29 4.92 1.48
N ASP A 21 -5.81 5.65 0.48
CA ASP A 21 -6.10 5.37 -0.93
C ASP A 21 -5.70 3.94 -1.32
N ARG A 22 -4.45 3.56 -1.00
CA ARG A 22 -3.92 2.21 -1.27
C ARG A 22 -4.79 1.15 -0.59
N ARG A 23 -5.16 1.38 0.68
CA ARG A 23 -6.01 0.46 1.45
C ARG A 23 -7.38 0.31 0.82
N VAL A 24 -8.09 1.41 0.56
CA VAL A 24 -9.45 1.37 0.01
C VAL A 24 -9.48 0.72 -1.38
N LEU A 25 -8.55 1.08 -2.26
CA LEU A 25 -8.42 0.46 -3.58
C LEU A 25 -8.10 -1.04 -3.47
N GLY A 26 -7.14 -1.41 -2.62
CA GLY A 26 -6.78 -2.80 -2.35
C GLY A 26 -7.97 -3.64 -1.86
N VAL A 27 -8.77 -3.10 -0.93
CA VAL A 27 -9.98 -3.76 -0.40
C VAL A 27 -11.05 -3.95 -1.48
N LEU A 28 -11.29 -2.93 -2.31
CA LEU A 28 -12.24 -3.03 -3.42
C LEU A 28 -11.83 -4.11 -4.42
N ILE A 29 -10.54 -4.17 -4.79
CA ILE A 29 -10.02 -5.20 -5.69
C ILE A 29 -10.14 -6.58 -5.03
N GLU A 30 -9.60 -6.76 -3.83
CA GLU A 30 -9.63 -8.03 -3.11
C GLU A 30 -11.05 -8.57 -3.01
N LYS A 31 -12.02 -7.70 -2.69
CA LYS A 31 -13.42 -8.11 -2.60
C LYS A 31 -14.01 -8.50 -3.95
N GLN A 32 -13.74 -7.74 -5.02
CA GLN A 32 -14.19 -8.10 -6.38
C GLN A 32 -13.65 -9.48 -6.79
N LYS A 33 -12.40 -9.78 -6.44
CA LYS A 33 -11.71 -11.03 -6.83
C LYS A 33 -12.14 -12.25 -6.02
N THR A 34 -12.36 -12.07 -4.73
CA THR A 34 -12.59 -13.19 -3.80
C THR A 34 -14.06 -13.47 -3.55
N SER A 35 -14.96 -12.50 -3.79
CA SER A 35 -16.38 -12.71 -3.56
C SER A 35 -17.00 -13.61 -4.62
N LYS A 36 -17.66 -14.68 -4.17
CA LYS A 36 -18.51 -15.54 -5.01
C LYS A 36 -19.95 -15.02 -5.13
N SER A 37 -20.36 -14.11 -4.24
CA SER A 37 -21.71 -13.54 -4.24
C SER A 37 -21.73 -12.23 -5.06
N PRO A 38 -22.64 -12.11 -6.05
CA PRO A 38 -22.87 -10.86 -6.77
C PRO A 38 -23.26 -9.69 -5.85
N ASP A 39 -23.90 -9.97 -4.71
CA ASP A 39 -24.36 -8.94 -3.78
C ASP A 39 -23.24 -8.33 -2.92
N ALA A 40 -22.06 -8.96 -2.92
CA ALA A 40 -20.94 -8.49 -2.11
C ALA A 40 -20.07 -7.45 -2.83
N TYR A 41 -20.23 -7.25 -4.13
CA TYR A 41 -19.54 -6.23 -4.92
C TYR A 41 -20.46 -5.68 -6.01
N PRO A 42 -20.67 -4.34 -6.14
CA PRO A 42 -19.98 -3.21 -5.50
C PRO A 42 -20.16 -3.20 -3.97
N MET A 43 -19.31 -2.51 -3.21
CA MET A 43 -19.32 -2.55 -1.73
C MET A 43 -19.97 -1.31 -1.12
N SER A 44 -20.67 -1.44 0.02
CA SER A 44 -21.08 -0.28 0.84
C SER A 44 -19.91 0.29 1.64
N ILE A 45 -20.03 1.53 2.13
CA ILE A 45 -19.01 2.19 2.97
C ILE A 45 -18.65 1.31 4.18
N ASN A 46 -19.64 0.89 4.98
CA ASN A 46 -19.41 -0.03 6.11
C ASN A 46 -18.63 -1.32 5.72
N ALA A 47 -18.95 -1.92 4.57
CA ALA A 47 -18.24 -3.11 4.12
C ALA A 47 -16.78 -2.80 3.74
N ILE A 48 -16.51 -1.62 3.18
CA ILE A 48 -15.16 -1.15 2.86
C ILE A 48 -14.41 -0.86 4.15
N THR A 49 -14.99 -0.13 5.11
CA THR A 49 -14.39 0.13 6.44
C THR A 49 -14.02 -1.16 7.15
N THR A 50 -14.95 -2.12 7.20
CA THR A 50 -14.69 -3.47 7.75
C THR A 50 -13.53 -4.16 7.03
N GLY A 51 -13.46 -4.06 5.70
CA GLY A 51 -12.38 -4.61 4.90
C GLY A 51 -11.03 -3.90 5.14
N CYS A 52 -11.04 -2.60 5.38
CA CYS A 52 -9.85 -1.80 5.65
C CYS A 52 -9.20 -2.17 6.99
N ASN A 53 -10.02 -2.49 7.99
CA ASN A 53 -9.60 -2.75 9.37
C ASN A 53 -9.38 -4.24 9.69
N GLN A 54 -9.33 -5.11 8.67
CA GLN A 54 -9.05 -6.53 8.89
C GLN A 54 -7.67 -6.72 9.53
N LYS A 55 -7.59 -7.61 10.54
CA LYS A 55 -6.33 -7.94 11.22
C LYS A 55 -5.42 -8.87 10.41
N SER A 56 -5.99 -9.57 9.43
CA SER A 56 -5.26 -10.46 8.53
C SER A 56 -5.18 -9.82 7.16
N ASN A 57 -4.13 -10.16 6.42
CA ASN A 57 -3.92 -9.68 5.05
C ASN A 57 -3.83 -8.16 4.91
N ARG A 58 -3.45 -7.46 5.98
CA ARG A 58 -3.19 -6.03 6.01
C ARG A 58 -1.84 -5.79 6.67
N ASP A 59 -1.05 -4.92 6.05
CA ASP A 59 0.16 -4.38 6.64
C ASP A 59 0.35 -2.94 6.16
N PRO A 60 0.24 -1.91 7.03
CA PRO A 60 -0.05 -2.01 8.46
C PRO A 60 -1.52 -2.35 8.77
N VAL A 61 -1.82 -2.83 9.98
CA VAL A 61 -3.21 -2.88 10.46
C VAL A 61 -3.67 -1.44 10.73
N LEU A 62 -4.85 -1.09 10.23
CA LEU A 62 -5.46 0.23 10.40
C LEU A 62 -6.74 0.13 11.22
N ASP A 63 -7.20 1.27 11.72
CA ASP A 63 -8.46 1.44 12.42
C ASP A 63 -9.14 2.71 11.89
N LEU A 64 -9.73 2.60 10.70
CA LEU A 64 -10.43 3.69 10.02
C LEU A 64 -11.90 3.74 10.44
N ASP A 65 -12.48 4.93 10.52
CA ASP A 65 -13.93 5.09 10.64
C ASP A 65 -14.63 5.18 9.26
N GLU A 66 -15.94 5.38 9.25
CA GLU A 66 -16.70 5.53 7.99
C GLU A 66 -16.41 6.88 7.30
N ASP A 67 -16.10 7.94 8.05
CA ASP A 67 -15.83 9.28 7.53
C ASP A 67 -14.47 9.32 6.80
N ASP A 68 -13.45 8.64 7.34
CA ASP A 68 -12.15 8.41 6.71
C ASP A 68 -12.34 7.75 5.33
N VAL A 69 -13.17 6.70 5.28
CA VAL A 69 -13.44 5.93 4.07
C VAL A 69 -14.26 6.72 3.06
N GLU A 70 -15.29 7.45 3.50
CA GLU A 70 -16.11 8.30 2.63
C GLU A 70 -15.30 9.44 2.01
N THR A 71 -14.46 10.10 2.81
CA THR A 71 -13.54 11.15 2.34
C THR A 71 -12.59 10.60 1.29
N THR A 72 -11.98 9.44 1.58
CA THR A 72 -11.07 8.74 0.66
C THR A 72 -11.78 8.38 -0.65
N LEU A 73 -12.98 7.77 -0.58
CA LEU A 73 -13.75 7.40 -1.77
C LEU A 73 -14.11 8.60 -2.64
N THR A 74 -14.44 9.74 -2.02
CA THR A 74 -14.73 10.99 -2.74
C THR A 74 -13.50 11.50 -3.51
N GLN A 75 -12.31 11.47 -2.89
CA GLN A 75 -11.06 11.84 -3.55
C GLN A 75 -10.72 10.89 -4.71
N LEU A 76 -10.80 9.58 -4.47
CA LEU A 76 -10.58 8.54 -5.47
C LEU A 76 -11.58 8.65 -6.64
N GLN A 77 -12.81 9.10 -6.37
CA GLN A 77 -13.83 9.33 -7.40
C GLN A 77 -13.46 10.52 -8.28
N GLY A 78 -12.95 11.60 -7.69
CA GLY A 78 -12.44 12.75 -8.43
C GLY A 78 -11.26 12.39 -9.36
N GLY A 79 -10.44 11.41 -8.95
CA GLY A 79 -9.38 10.82 -9.77
C GLY A 79 -9.84 9.78 -10.80
N GLY A 80 -11.14 9.44 -10.84
CA GLY A 80 -11.71 8.46 -11.76
C GLY A 80 -11.38 7.00 -11.44
N TRP A 81 -10.78 6.70 -10.29
CA TRP A 81 -10.35 5.34 -9.93
C TRP A 81 -11.45 4.50 -9.30
N VAL A 82 -12.48 5.15 -8.75
CA VAL A 82 -13.69 4.50 -8.23
C VAL A 82 -14.94 5.17 -8.79
N SER A 83 -16.05 4.44 -8.74
CA SER A 83 -17.36 4.91 -9.16
C SER A 83 -18.41 4.51 -8.13
N LYS A 84 -19.20 5.51 -7.74
CA LYS A 84 -20.41 5.36 -6.93
C LYS A 84 -21.54 4.82 -7.80
N ILE A 85 -22.20 3.76 -7.35
CA ILE A 85 -23.38 3.17 -7.96
C ILE A 85 -24.62 3.76 -7.29
N THR A 86 -25.39 4.52 -8.06
CA THR A 86 -26.64 5.14 -7.62
C THR A 86 -27.85 4.29 -8.00
N GLY A 87 -28.92 4.33 -7.20
CA GLY A 87 -30.21 3.67 -7.52
C GLY A 87 -30.69 2.62 -6.52
N GLY A 88 -29.90 2.31 -5.48
CA GLY A 88 -30.29 1.48 -4.35
C GLY A 88 -30.55 2.29 -3.08
N ARG A 89 -31.09 1.64 -2.03
CA ARG A 89 -31.27 2.25 -0.70
C ARG A 89 -29.95 2.58 0.01
N VAL A 90 -28.86 1.90 -0.37
CA VAL A 90 -27.54 2.04 0.22
C VAL A 90 -26.56 2.38 -0.88
N GLU A 91 -25.71 3.36 -0.63
CA GLU A 91 -24.65 3.75 -1.54
C GLU A 91 -23.61 2.65 -1.66
N ARG A 92 -23.19 2.34 -2.89
CA ARG A 92 -22.20 1.29 -3.15
C ARG A 92 -21.12 1.79 -4.11
N TRP A 93 -19.93 1.21 -3.99
CA TRP A 93 -18.73 1.65 -4.68
C TRP A 93 -18.05 0.49 -5.41
N ARG A 94 -17.50 0.80 -6.59
CA ARG A 94 -16.65 -0.11 -7.36
C ARG A 94 -15.38 0.61 -7.80
N HIS A 95 -14.30 -0.14 -7.97
CA HIS A 95 -13.08 0.34 -8.63
C HIS A 95 -13.23 0.33 -10.16
N LEU A 96 -12.46 1.19 -10.83
CA LEU A 96 -12.35 1.34 -12.30
C LEU A 96 -10.91 1.08 -12.80
N LEU A 97 -10.14 0.33 -12.02
CA LEU A 97 -8.68 0.22 -12.19
C LEU A 97 -8.19 -0.56 -13.42
N TYR A 98 -9.01 -1.44 -14.02
CA TYR A 98 -8.62 -2.17 -15.24
C TYR A 98 -8.29 -1.20 -16.38
N GLU A 99 -9.13 -0.20 -16.58
CA GLU A 99 -8.97 0.81 -17.63
C GLU A 99 -7.94 1.86 -17.24
N ASN A 100 -8.00 2.34 -15.99
CA ASN A 100 -7.11 3.40 -15.50
C ASN A 100 -5.65 2.97 -15.40
N TRP A 101 -5.36 1.75 -14.92
CA TRP A 101 -4.00 1.22 -14.84
C TRP A 101 -3.62 0.36 -16.05
N ARG A 102 -4.57 0.11 -16.96
CA ARG A 102 -4.38 -0.72 -18.16
C ARG A 102 -3.80 -2.09 -17.80
N VAL A 103 -4.36 -2.74 -16.78
CA VAL A 103 -3.85 -4.02 -16.25
C VAL A 103 -4.82 -5.16 -16.54
N GLY A 104 -4.26 -6.36 -16.70
CA GLY A 104 -5.01 -7.59 -16.83
C GLY A 104 -5.57 -8.10 -15.49
N LYS A 105 -6.31 -9.20 -15.56
CA LYS A 105 -6.94 -9.84 -14.39
C LYS A 105 -5.92 -10.16 -13.29
N VAL A 106 -4.90 -10.96 -13.61
CA VAL A 106 -3.91 -11.43 -12.62
C VAL A 106 -3.00 -10.29 -12.15
N GLU A 107 -2.62 -9.40 -13.06
CA GLU A 107 -1.83 -8.20 -12.75
C GLU A 107 -2.50 -7.31 -11.69
N LEU A 108 -3.81 -7.09 -11.80
CA LEU A 108 -4.55 -6.31 -10.81
C LEU A 108 -4.53 -6.99 -9.42
N SER A 109 -4.54 -8.32 -9.37
CA SER A 109 -4.44 -9.08 -8.12
C SER A 109 -3.05 -8.98 -7.49
N ILE A 110 -2.00 -8.93 -8.30
CA ILE A 110 -0.63 -8.62 -7.83
C ILE A 110 -0.58 -7.24 -7.20
N LEU A 111 -1.13 -6.22 -7.88
CA LEU A 111 -1.17 -4.86 -7.35
C LEU A 111 -1.97 -4.77 -6.06
N ALA A 112 -3.13 -5.42 -5.98
CA ALA A 112 -3.92 -5.43 -4.75
C ALA A 112 -3.15 -6.02 -3.56
N GLU A 113 -2.45 -7.12 -3.75
CA GLU A 113 -1.66 -7.73 -2.67
C GLU A 113 -0.53 -6.80 -2.19
N LEU A 114 0.13 -6.09 -3.12
CA LEU A 114 1.16 -5.10 -2.79
C LEU A 114 0.56 -3.85 -2.12
N LEU A 115 -0.60 -3.38 -2.54
CA LEU A 115 -1.29 -2.23 -1.91
C LEU A 115 -1.75 -2.53 -0.48
N LEU A 116 -2.13 -3.79 -0.21
CA LEU A 116 -2.64 -4.20 1.08
C LEU A 116 -1.55 -4.52 2.10
N ARG A 117 -0.37 -4.95 1.65
CA ARG A 117 0.72 -5.39 2.54
C ARG A 117 2.11 -4.82 2.26
N GLY A 118 2.23 -3.93 1.29
CA GLY A 118 3.50 -3.30 0.94
C GLY A 118 4.53 -4.29 0.37
N PRO A 119 5.83 -4.02 0.62
CA PRO A 119 6.95 -4.76 0.04
C PRO A 119 6.99 -6.24 0.41
N GLN A 120 7.14 -7.11 -0.59
CA GLN A 120 7.11 -8.58 -0.42
C GLN A 120 8.12 -9.29 -1.32
N SER A 121 8.55 -10.49 -0.90
CA SER A 121 9.35 -11.36 -1.77
C SER A 121 8.49 -11.95 -2.89
N GLU A 122 9.07 -12.26 -4.05
CA GLU A 122 8.34 -12.93 -5.15
C GLU A 122 7.66 -14.24 -4.70
N GLY A 123 8.31 -14.99 -3.81
CA GLY A 123 7.77 -16.25 -3.27
C GLY A 123 6.54 -16.04 -2.40
N ASP A 124 6.59 -15.06 -1.50
CA ASP A 124 5.45 -14.71 -0.65
C ASP A 124 4.30 -14.13 -1.47
N LEU A 125 4.63 -13.23 -2.41
CA LEU A 125 3.67 -12.58 -3.28
C LEU A 125 2.88 -13.61 -4.09
N ARG A 126 3.55 -14.56 -4.73
CA ARG A 126 2.92 -15.66 -5.48
C ARG A 126 1.90 -16.41 -4.62
N GLY A 127 2.31 -16.82 -3.41
CA GLY A 127 1.46 -17.60 -2.51
C GLY A 127 0.26 -16.82 -1.98
N ARG A 128 0.41 -15.50 -1.78
CA ARG A 128 -0.66 -14.65 -1.25
C ARG A 128 -1.66 -14.22 -2.33
N VAL A 129 -1.19 -13.91 -3.54
CA VAL A 129 -2.02 -13.57 -4.70
C VAL A 129 -2.95 -14.73 -5.10
N GLY A 130 -2.54 -15.98 -4.86
CA GLY A 130 -3.34 -17.18 -5.16
C GLY A 130 -4.73 -17.22 -4.51
N ARG A 131 -5.02 -16.36 -3.52
CA ARG A 131 -6.36 -16.18 -2.94
C ARG A 131 -7.34 -15.47 -3.89
N MET A 132 -6.81 -14.60 -4.76
CA MET A 132 -7.56 -13.78 -5.71
C MET A 132 -7.54 -14.39 -7.11
N ASP A 133 -6.36 -14.71 -7.61
CA ASP A 133 -6.15 -15.35 -8.91
C ASP A 133 -4.96 -16.31 -8.81
N ASP A 134 -5.12 -17.54 -9.28
CA ASP A 134 -4.05 -18.53 -9.24
C ASP A 134 -2.92 -18.17 -10.21
N ILE A 135 -1.69 -18.42 -9.77
CA ILE A 135 -0.48 -18.27 -10.57
C ILE A 135 0.21 -19.64 -10.54
N ALA A 136 0.51 -20.22 -11.71
CA ALA A 136 1.00 -21.60 -11.79
C ALA A 136 2.37 -21.81 -11.12
N ASP A 137 3.35 -20.98 -11.47
CA ASP A 137 4.73 -21.03 -10.95
C ASP A 137 5.33 -19.62 -10.73
N LEU A 138 6.61 -19.55 -10.37
CA LEU A 138 7.33 -18.27 -10.24
C LEU A 138 7.70 -17.65 -11.59
N ASP A 139 7.85 -18.46 -12.64
CA ASP A 139 8.23 -17.97 -13.97
C ASP A 139 7.08 -17.19 -14.62
N LEU A 140 5.84 -17.67 -14.44
CA LEU A 140 4.64 -16.94 -14.79
C LEU A 140 4.50 -15.64 -14.00
N LEU A 141 4.78 -15.66 -12.68
CA LEU A 141 4.78 -14.43 -11.88
C LEU A 141 5.76 -13.40 -12.45
N LYS A 142 7.00 -13.80 -12.74
CA LYS A 142 8.01 -12.90 -13.32
C LYS A 142 7.60 -12.35 -14.69
N THR A 143 6.96 -13.17 -15.50
CA THR A 143 6.42 -12.76 -16.80
C THR A 143 5.33 -11.68 -16.63
N LEU A 144 4.47 -11.81 -15.62
CA LEU A 144 3.43 -10.83 -15.29
C LEU A 144 4.00 -9.56 -14.62
N LEU A 145 5.08 -9.67 -13.86
CA LEU A 145 5.72 -8.53 -13.19
C LEU A 145 6.46 -7.63 -14.18
N LYS A 146 7.03 -8.18 -15.25
CA LYS A 146 7.78 -7.43 -16.26
C LYS A 146 7.00 -6.23 -16.84
N PRO A 147 5.80 -6.40 -17.43
CA PRO A 147 5.04 -5.26 -17.97
C PRO A 147 4.54 -4.30 -16.88
N LEU A 148 4.45 -4.72 -15.62
CA LEU A 148 4.12 -3.84 -14.49
C LEU A 148 5.33 -3.01 -14.07
N ALA A 149 6.52 -3.60 -14.07
CA ALA A 149 7.78 -2.92 -13.76
C ALA A 149 8.17 -1.93 -14.86
N ASP A 150 8.03 -2.33 -16.14
CA ASP A 150 8.31 -1.48 -17.29
C ASP A 150 7.44 -0.21 -17.29
N ARG A 151 6.23 -0.30 -16.73
CA ARG A 151 5.29 0.83 -16.57
C ARG A 151 5.37 1.52 -15.22
N GLY A 152 6.30 1.15 -14.34
CA GLY A 152 6.42 1.76 -13.01
C GLY A 152 5.26 1.48 -12.06
N LEU A 153 4.36 0.53 -12.35
CA LEU A 153 3.29 0.10 -11.42
C LEU A 153 3.82 -0.79 -10.30
N VAL A 154 4.94 -1.46 -10.56
CA VAL A 154 5.69 -2.28 -9.60
C VAL A 154 7.14 -1.81 -9.60
N VAL A 155 7.76 -1.81 -8.44
CA VAL A 155 9.15 -1.40 -8.28
C VAL A 155 9.93 -2.45 -7.49
N TYR A 156 11.01 -2.93 -8.09
CA TYR A 156 11.96 -3.82 -7.44
C TYR A 156 12.81 -3.04 -6.43
N LEU A 157 12.82 -3.49 -5.17
CA LEU A 157 13.63 -2.92 -4.09
C LEU A 157 15.02 -3.57 -4.00
N THR A 158 15.12 -4.81 -4.48
CA THR A 158 16.38 -5.54 -4.62
C THR A 158 16.58 -5.95 -6.08
N PRO A 159 17.80 -6.33 -6.53
CA PRO A 159 18.01 -6.78 -7.90
C PRO A 159 17.08 -7.94 -8.32
N PRO A 160 16.41 -7.87 -9.49
CA PRO A 160 15.39 -8.84 -9.91
C PRO A 160 15.94 -10.25 -10.14
N ASP A 161 17.22 -10.38 -10.49
CA ASP A 161 17.87 -11.68 -10.70
C ASP A 161 18.21 -12.41 -9.38
N ARG A 162 18.05 -11.73 -8.24
CA ARG A 162 18.36 -12.29 -6.93
C ARG A 162 17.26 -13.26 -6.49
N ARG A 163 17.67 -14.42 -5.96
CA ARG A 163 16.74 -15.32 -5.27
C ARG A 163 16.11 -14.62 -4.05
N GLY A 164 14.78 -14.63 -3.98
CA GLY A 164 14.05 -13.94 -2.91
C GLY A 164 13.98 -12.42 -3.13
N CYS A 165 13.98 -11.98 -4.39
CA CYS A 165 13.83 -10.58 -4.74
C CYS A 165 12.59 -9.96 -4.08
N VAL A 166 12.76 -8.77 -3.50
CA VAL A 166 11.69 -7.99 -2.86
C VAL A 166 11.25 -6.87 -3.80
N LEU A 167 9.94 -6.71 -3.92
CA LEU A 167 9.30 -5.68 -4.73
C LEU A 167 8.13 -5.05 -3.99
N THR A 168 7.74 -3.84 -4.41
CA THR A 168 6.58 -3.10 -3.91
C THR A 168 5.80 -2.49 -5.07
N HIS A 169 4.68 -1.82 -4.80
CA HIS A 169 3.93 -1.06 -5.80
C HIS A 169 4.61 0.28 -6.11
N GLY A 170 4.33 0.85 -7.28
CA GLY A 170 4.90 2.13 -7.74
C GLY A 170 4.29 3.39 -7.14
N PHE A 171 3.18 3.27 -6.41
CA PHE A 171 2.43 4.41 -5.87
C PHE A 171 2.99 5.02 -4.57
N HIS A 172 4.23 4.68 -4.21
CA HIS A 172 4.91 5.30 -3.08
C HIS A 172 5.45 6.69 -3.47
N PRO A 173 5.39 7.69 -2.58
CA PRO A 173 6.23 8.86 -2.68
C PRO A 173 7.71 8.47 -2.78
N PRO A 174 8.55 9.28 -3.47
CA PRO A 174 9.98 8.98 -3.62
C PRO A 174 10.69 8.71 -2.28
N GLU A 175 10.36 9.45 -1.22
CA GLU A 175 10.92 9.29 0.11
C GLU A 175 10.59 7.94 0.76
N GLU A 176 9.35 7.44 0.60
CA GLU A 176 8.96 6.11 1.09
C GLU A 176 9.68 5.01 0.32
N LEU A 177 9.85 5.19 -0.99
CA LEU A 177 10.53 4.23 -1.84
C LEU A 177 12.02 4.12 -1.49
N GLU A 178 12.70 5.24 -1.27
CA GLU A 178 14.10 5.25 -0.81
C GLU A 178 14.25 4.62 0.58
N ALA A 179 13.35 4.90 1.52
CA ALA A 179 13.36 4.25 2.83
C ALA A 179 13.16 2.73 2.72
N ALA A 180 12.26 2.28 1.84
CA ALA A 180 12.06 0.87 1.56
C ALA A 180 13.32 0.24 0.93
N ARG A 181 13.94 0.89 -0.06
CA ARG A 181 15.22 0.45 -0.66
C ARG A 181 16.32 0.32 0.39
N ALA A 182 16.45 1.27 1.31
CA ALA A 182 17.45 1.21 2.37
C ALA A 182 17.20 0.02 3.31
N THR A 183 15.93 -0.25 3.65
CA THR A 183 15.52 -1.35 4.54
C THR A 183 15.79 -2.72 3.91
N PHE A 184 15.36 -2.93 2.66
CA PHE A 184 15.45 -4.22 1.99
C PHE A 184 16.76 -4.44 1.21
N GLY A 185 17.40 -3.35 0.78
CA GLY A 185 18.72 -3.37 0.12
C GLY A 185 19.86 -3.74 1.07
N ASN A 186 19.80 -3.32 2.34
CA ASN A 186 20.83 -3.66 3.34
C ASN A 186 20.67 -5.06 3.95
N ALA A 187 19.55 -5.74 3.75
CA ALA A 187 19.41 -7.17 4.06
C ALA A 187 20.23 -8.09 3.10
N ALA A 188 21.07 -7.50 2.24
CA ALA A 188 21.87 -8.14 1.21
C ALA A 188 23.22 -8.75 1.68
N GLY A 189 23.27 -9.31 2.89
CA GLY A 189 24.51 -9.88 3.44
C GLY A 189 24.37 -11.16 4.29
N GLY A 190 23.22 -11.85 4.30
CA GLY A 190 23.06 -13.06 5.10
C GLY A 190 22.15 -14.13 4.47
N PRO A 191 22.40 -15.42 4.73
CA PRO A 191 21.60 -16.51 4.19
C PRO A 191 20.16 -16.44 4.71
N SER A 192 19.21 -16.87 3.86
CA SER A 192 17.77 -16.94 4.11
C SER A 192 17.42 -17.30 5.55
N PRO A 193 16.44 -16.63 6.20
CA PRO A 193 16.02 -17.01 7.53
C PRO A 193 15.06 -18.19 7.43
N THR A 194 15.60 -19.40 7.30
CA THR A 194 14.97 -20.54 7.97
C THR A 194 15.38 -20.47 9.43
N SER A 195 14.40 -20.25 10.31
CA SER A 195 14.46 -20.43 11.78
C SER A 195 15.54 -19.69 12.60
N ARG A 196 15.60 -18.35 12.55
CA ARG A 196 16.32 -17.52 13.56
C ARG A 196 15.49 -16.38 14.16
N GLY A 197 14.17 -16.59 14.30
CA GLY A 197 13.21 -15.57 14.74
C GLY A 197 13.17 -15.24 16.24
N ALA A 198 14.18 -15.56 17.05
CA ALA A 198 14.10 -15.35 18.51
C ALA A 198 14.98 -14.21 19.05
N SER A 199 16.10 -13.85 18.41
CA SER A 199 17.02 -12.83 18.94
C SER A 199 17.00 -11.51 18.17
N VAL A 200 16.86 -11.53 16.83
CA VAL A 200 16.82 -10.30 16.01
C VAL A 200 15.53 -9.51 16.23
N GLY A 201 14.43 -10.18 16.58
CA GLY A 201 13.16 -9.53 16.89
C GLY A 201 13.17 -8.77 18.22
N ALA A 202 13.97 -9.19 19.20
CA ALA A 202 14.03 -8.53 20.50
C ALA A 202 14.74 -7.18 20.42
N ASP A 203 15.87 -7.11 19.70
CA ASP A 203 16.62 -5.86 19.53
C ASP A 203 15.87 -4.87 18.63
N GLN A 204 15.20 -5.35 17.57
CA GLN A 204 14.35 -4.50 16.73
C GLN A 204 13.11 -4.01 17.48
N LEU A 205 12.48 -4.86 18.30
CA LEU A 205 11.33 -4.48 19.11
C LEU A 205 11.74 -3.48 20.20
N ALA A 206 12.90 -3.66 20.83
CA ALA A 206 13.44 -2.70 21.80
C ALA A 206 13.71 -1.34 21.16
N ALA A 207 14.33 -1.31 19.98
CA ALA A 207 14.59 -0.06 19.25
C ALA A 207 13.29 0.64 18.80
N VAL A 208 12.26 -0.12 18.41
CA VAL A 208 10.94 0.43 18.08
C VAL A 208 10.22 0.95 19.32
N GLN A 209 10.29 0.24 20.45
CA GLN A 209 9.72 0.67 21.73
C GLN A 209 10.39 1.95 22.25
N GLU A 210 11.71 2.07 22.11
CA GLU A 210 12.45 3.27 22.48
C GLU A 210 12.05 4.47 21.62
N ARG A 211 11.99 4.30 20.29
CA ARG A 211 11.53 5.34 19.37
C ARG A 211 10.08 5.75 19.64
N LEU A 212 9.22 4.80 19.99
CA LEU A 212 7.83 5.07 20.34
C LEU A 212 7.71 5.84 21.66
N GLY A 213 8.54 5.50 22.66
CA GLY A 213 8.64 6.24 23.91
C GLY A 213 9.07 7.69 23.67
N GLN A 214 10.14 7.90 22.89
CA GLN A 214 10.62 9.23 22.51
C GLN A 214 9.55 10.03 21.76
N ALA A 215 8.84 9.39 20.81
CA ALA A 215 7.77 10.06 20.08
C ALA A 215 6.61 10.48 21.01
N PHE A 216 6.24 9.66 21.99
CA PHE A 216 5.21 10.04 22.96
C PHE A 216 5.65 11.20 23.87
N GLU A 217 6.91 11.22 24.29
CA GLU A 217 7.47 12.35 25.06
C GLU A 217 7.47 13.64 24.24
N ASP A 218 7.88 13.56 22.96
CA ASP A 218 7.87 14.69 22.04
C ASP A 218 6.44 15.21 21.80
N ILE A 219 5.47 14.31 21.61
CA ILE A 219 4.05 14.68 21.48
C ILE A 219 3.55 15.37 22.76
N ALA A 220 3.92 14.87 23.93
CA ALA A 220 3.53 15.48 25.20
C ALA A 220 4.12 16.88 25.36
N ARG A 221 5.42 17.05 25.02
CA ARG A 221 6.09 18.36 25.04
C ARG A 221 5.43 19.34 24.07
N LEU A 222 5.23 18.95 22.81
CA LEU A 222 4.61 19.79 21.79
C LEU A 222 3.17 20.19 22.18
N ARG A 223 2.39 19.28 22.78
CA ARG A 223 1.05 19.61 23.28
C ARG A 223 1.09 20.66 24.39
N SER A 224 2.07 20.57 25.31
CA SER A 224 2.25 21.57 26.36
C SER A 224 2.67 22.93 25.80
N GLU A 225 3.60 22.96 24.85
CA GLU A 225 4.03 24.19 24.17
C GLU A 225 2.87 24.85 23.42
N VAL A 226 2.08 24.05 22.68
CA VAL A 226 0.88 24.55 21.97
C VAL A 226 -0.15 25.10 22.95
N ALA A 227 -0.34 24.48 24.12
CA ALA A 227 -1.26 24.99 25.14
C ALA A 227 -0.78 26.35 25.70
N ALA A 228 0.51 26.46 26.05
CA ALA A 228 1.10 27.69 26.54
C ALA A 228 1.05 28.84 25.52
N LEU A 229 1.34 28.55 24.24
CA LEU A 229 1.26 29.54 23.17
C LEU A 229 -0.18 30.01 22.92
N ARG A 230 -1.17 29.11 23.06
CA ARG A 230 -2.59 29.47 22.96
C ARG A 230 -3.02 30.39 24.10
N GLU A 231 -2.53 30.17 25.31
CA GLU A 231 -2.80 31.01 26.48
C GLU A 231 -2.19 32.41 26.31
N GLN A 232 -0.91 32.49 25.92
CA GLN A 232 -0.25 33.78 25.64
C GLN A 232 -0.94 34.57 24.52
N LEU A 233 -1.42 33.88 23.48
CA LEU A 233 -2.18 34.53 22.40
C LEU A 233 -3.55 35.03 22.88
N ALA A 234 -4.21 34.34 23.81
CA ALA A 234 -5.45 34.78 24.41
C ALA A 234 -5.25 36.03 25.28
N GLU A 235 -4.20 36.07 26.10
CA GLU A 235 -3.83 37.24 26.90
C GLU A 235 -3.48 38.46 26.04
N LEU A 236 -2.72 38.27 24.97
CA LEU A 236 -2.39 39.34 24.02
C LEU A 236 -3.61 39.87 23.26
N ARG A 237 -4.64 39.03 23.04
CA ARG A 237 -5.92 39.44 22.43
C ARG A 237 -6.84 40.15 23.42
N LEU A 238 -6.73 39.89 24.71
CA LEU A 238 -7.50 40.55 25.77
C LEU A 238 -6.93 41.94 26.14
N ASN A 239 -5.63 42.15 25.94
CA ASN A 239 -4.94 43.42 26.21
C ASN A 239 -4.88 44.38 25.00
N ARG A 240 -5.73 44.18 23.99
CA ARG A 240 -5.81 44.99 22.77
C ARG A 240 -7.23 45.52 22.58
#